data_AF-A0A392V0T3-F1
#
_entry.id   AF-A0A392V0T3-F1
#
_cell.length_a   1.000
_cell.length_b   1.000
_cell.length_c   1.000
_cell.angle_alpha   90.00
_cell.angle_beta   90.00
_cell.angle_gamma   90.00
#
_symmetry.space_group_name_H-M   'P 1'
#
loop_
_entity.id
_entity.type
_entity.pdbx_description
1 polymer ?
#
loop_
_entity_poly.entity_id
_entity_poly.type
_entity_poly.pdbx_seq_one_letter_code
_entity_poly.pdbx_strand_id
1 'polypeptide(L)' 'MLKCWKDVPDYNLFVRDKWKSFQVDGWGEFVLKEKLKMIKVALKEWHSAHTQNLPSRIESLKD' A
#
# COMPACT_ATOMS: atom_id res chain seq x y z
N MET A 1 -13.80 -3.36 11.61
CA MET A 1 -12.55 -3.12 12.37
C MET A 1 -11.43 -3.02 11.33
N LEU A 2 -10.87 -1.82 11.10
CA LEU A 2 -9.75 -1.65 10.17
C LEU A 2 -8.58 -2.48 10.70
N LYS A 3 -8.26 -3.61 10.06
CA LYS A 3 -7.03 -4.34 10.39
C LYS A 3 -5.85 -3.38 10.23
N CYS A 4 -4.97 -3.31 11.23
CA CYS A 4 -3.78 -2.47 11.13
C CYS A 4 -2.96 -2.95 9.94
N TRP A 5 -2.64 -2.05 9.00
CA TRP A 5 -1.90 -2.41 7.78
C TRP A 5 -0.56 -3.07 8.07
N LYS A 6 0.05 -2.72 9.21
CA LYS A 6 1.31 -3.30 9.70
C LYS A 6 1.24 -4.81 9.95
N ASP A 7 0.04 -5.34 10.22
CA ASP A 7 -0.16 -6.76 10.53
C ASP A 7 -0.38 -7.60 9.26
N VAL A 8 -0.50 -6.95 8.09
CA VAL A 8 -0.61 -7.64 6.80
C VAL A 8 0.80 -8.07 6.37
N PRO A 9 1.01 -9.36 6.04
CA PRO A 9 2.27 -9.84 5.48
C PRO A 9 2.69 -8.97 4.29
N ASP A 10 4.00 -8.77 4.14
CA ASP A 10 4.62 -7.96 3.09
C ASP A 10 4.34 -6.45 3.12
N TYR A 11 3.56 -5.92 4.08
CA TYR A 11 3.32 -4.47 4.20
C TYR A 11 4.64 -3.67 4.25
N ASN A 12 5.56 -4.06 5.15
CA ASN A 12 6.83 -3.34 5.32
C ASN A 12 7.71 -3.43 4.06
N LEU A 13 7.68 -4.59 3.38
CA LEU A 13 8.41 -4.80 2.13
C LEU A 13 7.86 -3.90 1.03
N PHE A 14 6.53 -3.90 0.86
CA PHE A 14 5.81 -3.06 -0.09
C PHE A 14 6.12 -1.57 0.11
N VAL A 15 6.00 -1.07 1.35
CA VAL A 15 6.26 0.34 1.67
C VAL A 15 7.70 0.72 1.33
N ARG A 16 8.67 -0.10 1.74
CA ARG A 16 10.09 0.15 1.50
C ARG A 16 10.41 0.21 0.01
N ASP A 17 9.91 -0.75 -0.76
CA ASP A 17 10.25 -0.89 -2.17
C ASP A 17 9.55 0.20 -3.01
N LYS A 18 8.27 0.50 -2.70
CA LYS A 18 7.57 1.65 -3.32
C LYS A 18 8.24 2.98 -2.98
N TRP A 19 8.62 3.19 -1.72
CA TRP A 19 9.29 4.43 -1.32
C TRP A 19 10.59 4.69 -2.09
N LYS A 20 11.39 3.64 -2.28
CA LYS A 20 12.63 3.70 -3.09
C LYS A 20 12.35 3.95 -4.58
N SER A 21 11.23 3.47 -5.10
CA SER A 21 10.85 3.64 -6.51
C SER A 21 10.42 5.07 -6.87
N PHE A 22 9.96 5.87 -5.89
CA PHE A 22 9.51 7.23 -6.17
C PHE A 22 10.67 8.17 -6.48
N GLN A 23 10.76 8.58 -7.74
CA GLN A 23 11.64 9.63 -8.23
C GLN A 23 10.85 10.95 -8.22
N VAL A 24 11.24 11.85 -7.32
CA VAL A 24 10.69 13.22 -7.22
C VAL A 24 11.86 14.14 -6.95
N ASP A 25 12.04 15.13 -7.82
CA ASP A 25 13.12 16.11 -7.72
C ASP A 25 12.58 17.47 -7.25
N GLY A 26 13.45 18.28 -6.65
CA GLY A 26 13.13 19.63 -6.19
C GLY A 26 13.57 19.88 -4.75
N TRP A 27 12.94 20.86 -4.11
CA TRP A 27 13.24 21.23 -2.73
C TRP A 27 12.78 20.16 -1.74
N GLY A 28 13.52 19.95 -0.65
CA GLY A 28 13.31 18.83 0.27
C GLY A 28 11.89 18.70 0.82
N GLU A 29 11.24 19.81 1.17
CA GLU A 29 9.83 19.80 1.63
C GLU A 29 8.88 19.32 0.53
N PHE A 30 9.08 19.78 -0.70
CA PHE A 30 8.28 19.37 -1.85
C PHE A 30 8.46 17.88 -2.13
N VAL A 31 9.71 17.41 -2.18
CA VAL A 31 10.06 15.99 -2.39
C VAL A 31 9.38 15.12 -1.33
N LEU A 32 9.48 15.49 -0.05
CA LEU A 32 8.87 14.72 1.04
C LEU A 32 7.34 14.69 0.93
N LYS A 33 6.71 15.85 0.70
CA LYS A 33 5.26 16.00 0.55
C LYS A 33 4.72 15.13 -0.59
N GLU A 34 5.36 15.16 -1.75
CA GLU A 34 4.90 14.38 -2.91
C GLU A 34 5.12 12.88 -2.71
N LYS A 35 6.27 12.45 -2.16
CA LYS A 35 6.49 11.03 -1.82
C LYS A 35 5.45 10.51 -0.82
N LEU A 36 5.04 11.32 0.14
CA LEU A 36 3.96 10.97 1.09
C LEU A 36 2.58 10.87 0.42
N LYS A 37 2.27 11.71 -0.57
CA LYS A 37 1.04 11.57 -1.36
C LYS A 37 1.06 10.28 -2.19
N MET A 38 2.18 10.00 -2.84
CA MET A 38 2.33 8.81 -3.68
C MET A 38 2.21 7.52 -2.86
N ILE A 39 2.87 7.43 -1.69
CA ILE A 39 2.78 6.24 -0.83
C ILE A 39 1.36 6.02 -0.31
N LYS A 40 0.61 7.10 0.00
CA LYS A 40 -0.79 7.02 0.43
C LYS A 40 -1.69 6.39 -0.64
N VAL A 41 -1.53 6.80 -1.90
CA VAL A 41 -2.30 6.23 -3.02
C VAL A 41 -1.90 4.77 -3.25
N ALA A 42 -0.60 4.49 -3.32
CA ALA A 42 -0.09 3.14 -3.53
C ALA A 42 -0.56 2.17 -2.43
N LEU A 43 -0.59 2.61 -1.16
CA LEU A 43 -1.10 1.82 -0.05
C LEU A 43 -2.60 1.54 -0.14
N LYS A 44 -3.40 2.51 -0.60
CA LYS A 44 -4.83 2.31 -0.82
C LYS A 44 -5.08 1.23 -1.89
N GLU A 45 -4.37 1.30 -3.01
CA GLU A 45 -4.45 0.32 -4.10
C GLU A 45 -3.98 -1.07 -3.64
N TRP A 46 -2.83 -1.13 -2.96
CA TRP A 46 -2.28 -2.37 -2.43
C TRP A 46 -3.24 -3.03 -1.44
N HIS A 47 -3.82 -2.26 -0.53
CA HIS A 47 -4.80 -2.76 0.44
C HIS A 47 -6.03 -3.34 -0.26
N SER A 48 -6.57 -2.64 -1.27
CA SER A 48 -7.68 -3.17 -2.08
C SER A 48 -7.31 -4.48 -2.76
N ALA A 49 -6.14 -4.57 -3.39
CA ALA A 49 -5.69 -5.79 -4.07
C ALA A 49 -5.42 -6.97 -3.12
N HIS A 50 -4.83 -6.72 -1.94
CA HIS A 50 -4.35 -7.76 -1.03
C HIS A 50 -5.37 -8.21 0.01
N THR A 51 -6.27 -7.32 0.45
CA THR A 51 -7.18 -7.63 1.57
C THR A 51 -8.65 -7.76 1.17
N GLN A 52 -9.10 -7.11 0.09
CA GLN A 52 -10.51 -7.21 -0.32
C GLN A 52 -10.82 -8.49 -1.11
N ASN A 53 -9.81 -9.23 -1.56
CA ASN A 53 -10.00 -10.47 -2.31
C ASN A 53 -10.00 -11.73 -1.45
N LEU A 54 -9.60 -11.70 -0.17
CA LEU A 54 -9.53 -12.95 0.60
C LEU A 54 -10.91 -13.48 1.03
N PRO A 55 -11.81 -12.68 1.63
CA PRO A 55 -13.13 -13.18 2.02
C PRO A 55 -13.98 -13.61 0.82
N SER A 56 -13.98 -12.80 -0.25
CA SER A 56 -14.70 -13.04 -1.49
C SER A 56 -14.12 -14.20 -2.31
N ARG A 57 -12.79 -14.41 -2.32
CA ARG A 57 -12.19 -15.62 -2.91
C ARG A 57 -12.49 -16.88 -2.11
N ILE A 58 -12.48 -16.80 -0.78
CA ILE A 58 -12.85 -17.92 0.10
C ILE A 58 -14.33 -18.30 -0.12
N GLU A 59 -15.20 -17.31 -0.30
CA GLU A 59 -16.62 -17.51 -0.61
C GLU A 59 -16.80 -18.14 -2.01
N SER A 60 -16.07 -17.67 -3.03
CA SER A 60 -16.13 -18.25 -4.38
C SER A 60 -15.56 -19.68 -4.51
N LEU A 61 -14.85 -20.17 -3.49
CA LEU A 61 -14.30 -21.53 -3.44
C LEU A 61 -15.18 -22.49 -2.60
N LYS A 62 -16.30 -21.99 -2.04
CA LYS A 62 -17.27 -22.81 -1.31
C LYS A 62 -18.39 -23.37 -2.19
N ASP A 63 -18.49 -22.92 -3.44
CA ASP A 63 -19.38 -23.49 -4.46
C ASP A 63 -18.72 -24.65 -5.23
#